data_AF-A0A4Y7S9Y6-F1
#
_entry.id   AF-A0A4Y7S9Y6-F1
#
_cell.length_a   1.000
_cell.length_b   1.000
_cell.length_c   1.000
_cell.angle_alpha   90.00
_cell.angle_beta   90.00
_cell.angle_gamma   90.00
#
_symmetry.space_group_name_H-M   'P 1'
#
loop_
_entity.id
_entity.type
_entity.pdbx_description
1 polymer ?
#
loop_
_entity_poly.entity_id
_entity_poly.type
_entity_poly.pdbx_seq_one_letter_code
_entity_poly.pdbx_strand_id
1 'polypeptide(L)'
;RDFITDFLRTYNPEGAAARNPVTKKVHPHGLSSAGPNEEWGLDRHEKLLLSMRVGVYGGTDKYSRLELGLWACPNPRDPNLPIAMWLRMVKEVGGIPVTVTCDKGTELGKLIPLVTEIRAKYQPYLPEERIPAITATKSIKNITRERSWRPLYETELSNVAHEYQIGLVESGYHPNDEFHQTLSCWVWAQIVQVRLDEHRKANAYHVVRKQAKILLPSSARRIDMYRR
;
A
#
# COMPACT_ATOMS: atom_id res chain seq x y z
N ARG A 1 11.54 -8.64 -25.13
CA ARG A 1 11.11 -9.41 -23.93
C ARG A 1 10.92 -10.89 -24.28
N ASP A 2 10.32 -11.18 -25.44
CA ASP A 2 10.09 -12.54 -25.91
C ASP A 2 11.41 -13.26 -26.28
N PHE A 3 12.35 -12.56 -26.94
CA PHE A 3 13.68 -13.10 -27.26
C PHE A 3 14.46 -13.64 -26.05
N ILE A 4 14.49 -12.88 -24.94
CA ILE A 4 15.19 -13.30 -23.70
C ILE A 4 14.50 -14.53 -23.08
N THR A 5 13.17 -14.61 -23.20
CA THR A 5 12.39 -15.71 -22.65
C THR A 5 12.63 -17.00 -23.44
N ASP A 6 12.69 -16.91 -24.77
CA ASP A 6 13.01 -18.04 -25.64
C ASP A 6 14.47 -18.48 -25.49
N PHE A 7 15.41 -17.55 -25.45
CA PHE A 7 16.82 -17.86 -25.20
C PHE A 7 17.02 -18.62 -23.88
N LEU A 8 16.37 -18.19 -22.80
CA LEU A 8 16.46 -18.86 -21.50
C LEU A 8 15.80 -20.25 -21.48
N ARG A 9 14.73 -20.45 -22.26
CA ARG A 9 14.09 -21.76 -22.42
C ARG A 9 14.98 -22.75 -23.18
N THR A 10 15.74 -22.27 -24.17
CA THR A 10 16.67 -23.10 -24.94
C THR A 10 17.95 -23.38 -24.16
N TYR A 11 18.49 -22.38 -23.47
CA TYR A 11 19.79 -22.48 -22.78
C TYR A 11 19.72 -23.21 -21.44
N ASN A 12 18.62 -23.04 -20.69
CA ASN A 12 18.42 -23.74 -19.42
C ASN A 12 16.95 -24.17 -19.27
N PRO A 13 16.53 -25.23 -19.99
CA PRO A 13 15.14 -25.70 -19.99
C PRO A 13 14.68 -26.13 -18.60
N GLU A 14 15.56 -26.74 -17.79
CA GLU A 14 15.25 -27.15 -16.41
C GLU A 14 15.06 -25.94 -15.49
N GLY A 15 15.93 -24.93 -15.57
CA GLY A 15 15.80 -23.67 -14.83
C GLY A 15 14.59 -22.84 -15.28
N ALA A 16 14.23 -22.89 -16.56
CA ALA A 16 13.02 -22.26 -17.09
C ALA A 16 11.75 -23.01 -16.64
N ALA A 17 11.78 -24.34 -16.59
CA ALA A 17 10.71 -25.17 -16.08
C ALA A 17 10.55 -25.04 -14.54
N ALA A 18 11.64 -24.92 -13.79
CA ALA A 18 11.64 -24.65 -12.35
C ALA A 18 11.16 -23.22 -12.03
N ARG A 19 11.42 -22.25 -12.92
CA ARG A 19 10.84 -20.90 -12.89
C ARG A 19 9.39 -20.85 -13.36
N ASN A 20 8.86 -21.94 -13.93
CA ASN A 20 7.44 -22.02 -14.21
C ASN A 20 6.75 -22.03 -12.83
N PRO A 21 6.02 -20.97 -12.45
CA PRO A 21 5.49 -20.89 -11.12
C PRO A 21 4.43 -21.99 -11.01
N VAL A 22 4.76 -23.08 -10.32
CA VAL A 22 3.79 -24.08 -9.85
C VAL A 22 2.76 -23.42 -8.91
N THR A 23 3.02 -22.18 -8.48
CA THR A 23 2.04 -21.29 -7.87
C THR A 23 0.91 -20.97 -8.87
N LYS A 24 -0.12 -21.81 -8.81
CA LYS A 24 -1.47 -21.53 -9.32
C LYS A 24 -1.78 -20.05 -9.11
N LYS A 25 -2.24 -19.35 -10.16
CA LYS A 25 -2.75 -17.98 -10.04
C LYS A 25 -3.75 -17.96 -8.89
N VAL A 26 -3.39 -17.29 -7.79
CA VAL A 26 -4.20 -17.22 -6.56
C VAL A 26 -5.56 -16.55 -6.82
N HIS A 27 -5.68 -15.83 -7.94
CA HIS A 27 -6.92 -15.22 -8.42
C HIS A 27 -7.25 -15.73 -9.83
N PRO A 28 -8.00 -16.85 -9.96
CA PRO A 28 -8.40 -17.41 -11.24
C PRO A 28 -9.24 -16.43 -12.09
N HIS A 29 -10.02 -15.56 -11.42
CA HIS A 29 -10.96 -14.62 -12.04
C HIS A 29 -10.49 -13.15 -12.01
N GLY A 30 -9.27 -12.88 -11.53
CA GLY A 30 -8.78 -11.52 -11.31
C GLY A 30 -9.42 -10.83 -10.08
N LEU A 31 -9.04 -9.58 -9.85
CA LEU A 31 -9.64 -8.75 -8.79
C LEU A 31 -10.97 -8.19 -9.30
N SER A 32 -11.98 -8.16 -8.43
CA SER A 32 -13.29 -7.54 -8.67
C SER A 32 -13.65 -6.59 -7.53
N SER A 33 -14.52 -5.63 -7.83
CA SER A 33 -15.10 -4.72 -6.86
C SER A 33 -16.42 -4.14 -7.40
N ALA A 34 -17.43 -3.99 -6.55
CA ALA A 34 -18.74 -3.44 -6.89
C ALA A 34 -18.69 -1.94 -7.21
N GLY A 35 -17.75 -1.18 -6.63
CA GLY A 35 -17.66 0.26 -6.82
C GLY A 35 -16.66 0.92 -5.87
N PRO A 36 -16.47 2.25 -5.99
CA PRO A 36 -15.67 3.03 -5.05
C PRO A 36 -16.13 2.81 -3.61
N ASN A 37 -15.18 2.75 -2.68
CA ASN A 37 -15.44 2.56 -1.24
C ASN A 37 -16.10 1.22 -0.86
N GLU A 38 -16.20 0.25 -1.76
CA GLU A 38 -16.55 -1.11 -1.36
C GLU A 38 -15.43 -1.71 -0.49
N GLU A 39 -14.18 -1.62 -0.94
CA GLU A 39 -13.05 -2.22 -0.24
C GLU A 39 -11.86 -1.27 -0.21
N TRP A 40 -11.38 -0.95 1.00
CA TRP A 40 -10.12 -0.23 1.21
C TRP A 40 -9.04 -1.19 1.69
N GLY A 41 -7.96 -1.30 0.93
CA GLY A 41 -6.78 -2.06 1.32
C GLY A 41 -5.83 -1.20 2.15
N LEU A 42 -5.48 -1.67 3.35
CA LEU A 42 -4.51 -1.03 4.25
C LEU A 42 -3.24 -1.86 4.32
N ASP A 43 -2.09 -1.20 4.25
CA ASP A 43 -0.81 -1.89 4.33
C ASP A 43 0.34 -0.96 4.77
N ARG A 44 1.42 -1.60 5.21
CA ARG A 44 2.68 -0.98 5.60
C ARG A 44 3.81 -1.38 4.68
N HIS A 45 4.75 -0.46 4.51
CA HIS A 45 5.97 -0.69 3.75
C HIS A 45 7.19 -0.25 4.56
N GLU A 46 8.06 -1.21 4.85
CA GLU A 46 9.16 -1.04 5.82
C GLU A 46 10.55 -0.91 5.17
N LYS A 47 10.66 -0.76 3.84
CA LYS A 47 11.99 -0.73 3.17
C LYS A 47 12.92 0.40 3.63
N LEU A 48 12.38 1.50 4.13
CA LEU A 48 13.17 2.61 4.69
C LEU A 48 13.40 2.48 6.21
N LEU A 49 12.76 1.51 6.86
CA LEU A 49 12.74 1.41 8.32
C LEU A 49 14.12 1.11 8.88
N LEU A 50 14.86 0.19 8.25
CA LEU A 50 16.16 -0.25 8.75
C LEU A 50 17.23 0.84 8.66
N SER A 51 17.20 1.67 7.60
CA SER A 51 18.20 2.71 7.38
C SER A 51 17.83 4.04 8.04
N MET A 52 16.56 4.44 7.93
CA MET A 52 16.10 5.80 8.26
C MET A 52 15.19 5.86 9.49
N ARG A 53 14.78 4.70 10.02
CA ARG A 53 13.70 4.59 11.03
C ARG A 53 12.37 5.17 10.57
N VAL A 54 12.15 5.23 9.26
CA VAL A 54 10.90 5.69 8.65
C VAL A 54 10.21 4.52 7.97
N GLY A 55 8.99 4.21 8.39
CA GLY A 55 8.07 3.35 7.67
C GLY A 55 7.10 4.18 6.81
N VAL A 56 6.40 3.52 5.90
CA VAL A 56 5.30 4.14 5.15
C VAL A 56 4.03 3.35 5.42
N TYR A 57 2.96 4.03 5.81
CA TYR A 57 1.62 3.48 5.87
C TYR A 57 0.81 4.01 4.71
N GLY A 58 -0.08 3.21 4.13
CA GLY A 58 -1.09 3.79 3.29
C GLY A 58 -2.30 2.93 3.06
N GLY A 59 -3.30 3.56 2.45
CA GLY A 59 -4.56 2.95 2.11
C GLY A 59 -4.95 3.25 0.68
N THR A 60 -5.56 2.25 0.04
CA THR A 60 -5.91 2.30 -1.38
C THR A 60 -7.34 1.82 -1.56
N ASP A 61 -8.10 2.52 -2.40
CA ASP A 61 -9.40 2.05 -2.87
C ASP A 61 -9.20 0.94 -3.91
N LYS A 62 -9.76 -0.25 -3.68
CA LYS A 62 -9.55 -1.40 -4.55
C LYS A 62 -10.13 -1.19 -5.96
N TYR A 63 -11.30 -0.55 -6.06
CA TYR A 63 -12.03 -0.35 -7.31
C TYR A 63 -11.22 0.49 -8.30
N SER A 64 -10.89 1.72 -7.89
CA SER A 64 -10.20 2.72 -8.69
C SER A 64 -8.68 2.60 -8.65
N ARG A 65 -8.15 1.88 -7.65
CA ARG A 65 -6.71 1.77 -7.32
C ARG A 65 -6.11 3.11 -6.88
N LEU A 66 -6.97 4.04 -6.46
CA LEU A 66 -6.60 5.37 -5.98
C LEU A 66 -5.93 5.27 -4.61
N GLU A 67 -4.80 5.93 -4.45
CA GLU A 67 -4.17 6.12 -3.14
C GLU A 67 -4.99 7.09 -2.30
N LEU A 68 -5.78 6.54 -1.37
CA LEU A 68 -6.59 7.30 -0.45
C LEU A 68 -5.73 8.03 0.56
N GLY A 69 -4.57 7.47 0.92
CA GLY A 69 -3.53 8.23 1.59
C GLY A 69 -2.23 7.46 1.80
N LEU A 70 -1.17 8.23 2.00
CA LEU A 70 0.21 7.78 2.16
C LEU A 70 0.86 8.63 3.25
N TRP A 71 1.43 7.99 4.26
CA TRP A 71 2.04 8.67 5.40
C TRP A 71 3.39 8.09 5.76
N ALA A 72 4.36 8.97 6.00
CA ALA A 72 5.61 8.63 6.63
C ALA A 72 5.37 8.42 8.14
N CYS A 73 5.92 7.34 8.69
CA CYS A 73 5.65 6.93 10.07
C CYS A 73 6.98 6.57 10.77
N PRO A 74 7.39 7.27 11.84
CA PRO A 74 8.64 6.99 12.55
C PRO A 74 8.61 5.69 13.36
N ASN A 75 7.43 5.21 13.75
CA ASN A 75 7.27 3.91 14.40
C ASN A 75 6.16 3.09 13.71
N PRO A 76 6.47 2.36 12.62
CA PRO A 76 5.46 1.59 11.89
C PRO A 76 4.86 0.44 12.69
N ARG A 77 5.48 0.06 13.83
CA ARG A 77 5.06 -1.03 14.71
C ARG A 77 4.17 -0.59 15.87
N ASP A 78 3.83 0.70 15.95
CA ASP A 78 2.87 1.18 16.95
C ASP A 78 1.49 0.58 16.65
N PRO A 79 0.88 -0.18 17.59
CA PRO A 79 -0.44 -0.77 17.38
C PRO A 79 -1.56 0.27 17.22
N ASN A 80 -1.33 1.54 17.56
CA ASN A 80 -2.28 2.62 17.33
C ASN A 80 -2.13 3.25 15.93
N LEU A 81 -1.04 2.96 15.22
CA LEU A 81 -0.81 3.53 13.89
C LEU A 81 -1.91 3.15 12.88
N PRO A 82 -2.34 1.88 12.74
CA PRO A 82 -3.42 1.53 11.82
C PRO A 82 -4.72 2.28 12.10
N ILE A 83 -5.03 2.49 13.38
CA ILE A 83 -6.21 3.25 13.83
C ILE A 83 -6.11 4.71 13.40
N ALA A 84 -5.01 5.36 13.73
CA ALA A 84 -4.79 6.77 13.42
C ALA A 84 -4.85 7.02 11.89
N MET A 85 -4.21 6.13 11.12
CA MET A 85 -4.21 6.24 9.65
C MET A 85 -5.60 5.99 9.07
N TRP A 86 -6.32 4.98 9.55
CA TRP A 86 -7.69 4.72 9.10
C TRP A 86 -8.64 5.87 9.43
N LEU A 87 -8.63 6.40 10.66
CA LEU A 87 -9.45 7.55 11.03
C LEU A 87 -9.11 8.80 10.20
N ARG A 88 -7.82 9.00 9.91
CA ARG A 88 -7.37 10.08 9.02
C ARG A 88 -7.94 9.91 7.61
N MET A 89 -7.93 8.69 7.05
CA MET A 89 -8.58 8.40 5.76
C MET A 89 -10.06 8.69 5.79
N VAL A 90 -10.78 8.20 6.80
CA VAL A 90 -12.22 8.43 6.95
C VAL A 90 -12.54 9.92 6.94
N LYS A 91 -11.74 10.73 7.65
CA LYS A 91 -11.88 12.18 7.68
C LYS A 91 -11.55 12.85 6.34
N GLU A 92 -10.46 12.45 5.68
CA GLU A 92 -10.04 13.04 4.40
C GLU A 92 -10.98 12.68 3.24
N VAL A 93 -11.50 11.46 3.23
CA VAL A 93 -12.43 10.96 2.21
C VAL A 93 -13.86 11.44 2.46
N GLY A 94 -14.24 11.65 3.74
CA GLY A 94 -15.60 12.03 4.12
C GLY A 94 -16.57 10.86 4.19
N GLY A 95 -16.08 9.65 4.45
CA GLY A 95 -16.90 8.44 4.51
C GLY A 95 -16.12 7.22 5.00
N ILE A 96 -16.83 6.10 5.18
CA ILE A 96 -16.24 4.80 5.57
C ILE A 96 -16.45 3.78 4.44
N PRO A 97 -15.52 2.82 4.25
CA PRO A 97 -15.73 1.75 3.29
C PRO A 97 -16.72 0.71 3.80
N VAL A 98 -17.24 -0.12 2.90
CA VAL A 98 -18.04 -1.31 3.27
C VAL A 98 -17.18 -2.35 3.99
N THR A 99 -15.97 -2.60 3.47
CA THR A 99 -15.00 -3.52 4.05
C THR A 99 -13.59 -2.92 4.03
N VAL A 100 -12.85 -3.13 5.12
CA VAL A 100 -11.41 -2.87 5.21
C VAL A 100 -10.66 -4.18 5.02
N THR A 101 -9.68 -4.20 4.12
CA THR A 101 -8.80 -5.35 3.94
C THR A 101 -7.42 -5.01 4.46
N CYS A 102 -6.84 -5.92 5.24
CA CYS A 102 -5.50 -5.74 5.79
C CYS A 102 -4.80 -7.09 5.93
N ASP A 103 -3.47 -7.05 5.95
CA ASP A 103 -2.67 -8.24 6.20
C ASP A 103 -2.78 -8.68 7.65
N LYS A 104 -2.84 -10.00 7.87
CA LYS A 104 -2.95 -10.58 9.21
C LYS A 104 -1.71 -10.24 10.07
N GLY A 105 -1.79 -9.15 10.82
CA GLY A 105 -0.78 -8.72 11.80
C GLY A 105 -1.36 -8.62 13.21
N THR A 106 -0.49 -8.69 14.21
CA THR A 106 -0.83 -8.53 15.65
C THR A 106 -1.44 -7.17 15.96
N GLU A 107 -1.13 -6.18 15.14
CA GLU A 107 -1.52 -4.78 15.31
C GLU A 107 -2.96 -4.47 14.88
N LEU A 108 -3.69 -5.46 14.36
CA LEU A 108 -5.10 -5.33 14.00
C LEU A 108 -6.06 -5.41 15.18
N GLY A 109 -5.58 -5.83 16.36
CA GLY A 109 -6.44 -6.12 17.51
C GLY A 109 -7.35 -4.96 17.93
N LYS A 110 -6.90 -3.71 17.79
CA LYS A 110 -7.71 -2.52 18.09
C LYS A 110 -8.45 -1.94 16.87
N LEU A 111 -7.94 -2.18 15.66
CA LEU A 111 -8.58 -1.69 14.43
C LEU A 111 -9.90 -2.43 14.16
N ILE A 112 -9.90 -3.75 14.37
CA ILE A 112 -11.09 -4.61 14.16
C ILE A 112 -12.32 -4.08 14.93
N PRO A 113 -12.30 -3.98 16.27
CA PRO A 113 -13.48 -3.52 17.02
C PRO A 113 -13.91 -2.11 16.62
N LEU A 114 -12.96 -1.19 16.40
CA LEU A 114 -13.26 0.18 16.00
C LEU A 114 -14.01 0.25 14.66
N VAL A 115 -13.49 -0.44 13.64
CA VAL A 115 -14.11 -0.45 12.31
C VAL A 115 -15.48 -1.12 12.37
N THR A 116 -15.60 -2.25 13.08
CA THR A 116 -16.87 -2.95 13.26
C THR A 116 -17.91 -2.09 13.97
N GLU A 117 -17.55 -1.41 15.07
CA GLU A 117 -18.47 -0.54 15.82
C GLU A 117 -18.94 0.66 15.00
N ILE A 118 -18.01 1.34 14.32
CA ILE A 118 -18.35 2.49 13.46
C ILE A 118 -19.24 2.03 12.31
N ARG A 119 -18.94 0.89 11.69
CA ARG A 119 -19.75 0.36 10.59
C ARG A 119 -21.14 -0.06 11.08
N ALA A 120 -21.24 -0.72 12.23
CA ALA A 120 -22.53 -1.07 12.83
C ALA A 120 -23.39 0.16 13.12
N LYS A 121 -22.76 1.26 13.55
CA LYS A 121 -23.46 2.52 13.84
C LYS A 121 -23.96 3.24 12.58
N TYR A 122 -23.15 3.33 11.54
CA TYR A 122 -23.44 4.17 10.36
C TYR A 122 -23.90 3.39 9.11
N GLN A 123 -23.72 2.07 9.08
CA GLN A 123 -24.20 1.17 8.02
C GLN A 123 -24.87 -0.08 8.62
N PRO A 124 -25.90 0.07 9.49
CA PRO A 124 -26.52 -1.05 10.21
C PRO A 124 -27.21 -2.09 9.29
N TYR A 125 -27.46 -1.73 8.04
CA TYR A 125 -28.05 -2.59 7.02
C TYR A 125 -27.05 -3.59 6.41
N LEU A 126 -25.76 -3.51 6.77
CA LEU A 126 -24.72 -4.45 6.34
C LEU A 126 -24.42 -5.45 7.48
N PRO A 127 -24.96 -6.68 7.42
CA PRO A 127 -24.74 -7.67 8.47
C PRO A 127 -23.31 -8.22 8.42
N GLU A 128 -22.65 -8.29 9.59
CA GLU A 128 -21.26 -8.74 9.74
C GLU A 128 -21.07 -10.19 9.26
N GLU A 129 -22.09 -11.03 9.37
CA GLU A 129 -22.05 -12.44 8.99
C GLU A 129 -21.95 -12.63 7.47
N ARG A 130 -22.45 -11.67 6.69
CA ARG A 130 -22.43 -11.75 5.22
C ARG A 130 -21.33 -10.91 4.62
N ILE A 131 -21.14 -9.71 5.15
CA ILE A 131 -20.16 -8.74 4.66
C ILE A 131 -19.38 -8.28 5.90
N PRO A 132 -18.18 -8.83 6.15
CA PRO A 132 -17.40 -8.45 7.32
C PRO A 132 -16.85 -7.02 7.18
N ALA A 133 -16.74 -6.30 8.30
CA ALA A 133 -16.28 -4.90 8.31
C ALA A 133 -14.79 -4.84 8.02
N ILE A 134 -14.09 -5.89 8.42
CA ILE A 134 -12.67 -6.06 8.23
C ILE A 134 -12.34 -7.50 7.85
N THR A 135 -11.53 -7.65 6.81
CA THR A 135 -11.05 -8.95 6.36
C THR A 135 -9.53 -9.01 6.51
N ALA A 136 -9.07 -9.78 7.49
CA ALA A 136 -7.66 -10.13 7.61
C ALA A 136 -7.31 -11.21 6.57
N THR A 137 -6.62 -10.82 5.51
CA THR A 137 -6.22 -11.76 4.44
C THR A 137 -4.72 -12.03 4.45
N LYS A 138 -4.29 -13.09 3.75
CA LYS A 138 -2.87 -13.31 3.44
C LYS A 138 -2.44 -12.25 2.41
N SER A 139 -1.22 -11.71 2.51
CA SER A 139 -0.74 -10.59 1.67
C SER A 139 -0.95 -10.81 0.16
N ILE A 140 -0.84 -12.06 -0.30
CA ILE A 140 -1.13 -12.54 -1.66
C ILE A 140 -2.56 -12.22 -2.16
N LYS A 141 -3.47 -11.76 -1.30
CA LYS A 141 -4.81 -11.29 -1.65
C LYS A 141 -4.94 -9.75 -1.61
N ASN A 142 -4.08 -9.03 -0.90
CA ASN A 142 -4.00 -7.56 -0.88
C ASN A 142 -3.19 -6.99 -2.09
N ILE A 143 -3.40 -7.59 -3.26
CA ILE A 143 -2.55 -7.40 -4.44
C ILE A 143 -2.53 -5.95 -4.93
N THR A 144 -3.65 -5.22 -4.80
CA THR A 144 -3.72 -3.83 -5.27
C THR A 144 -2.69 -2.97 -4.57
N ARG A 145 -2.56 -3.15 -3.25
CA ARG A 145 -1.64 -2.37 -2.43
C ARG A 145 -0.22 -2.85 -2.58
N GLU A 146 0.03 -4.17 -2.53
CA GLU A 146 1.36 -4.74 -2.77
C GLU A 146 1.97 -4.26 -4.11
N ARG A 147 1.15 -4.20 -5.16
CA ARG A 147 1.59 -3.73 -6.49
C ARG A 147 1.89 -2.24 -6.54
N SER A 148 1.28 -1.44 -5.67
CA SER A 148 1.51 0.01 -5.62
C SER A 148 2.85 0.38 -4.99
N TRP A 149 3.38 -0.47 -4.11
CA TRP A 149 4.64 -0.20 -3.40
C TRP A 149 5.87 -0.17 -4.29
N ARG A 150 5.92 -1.07 -5.28
CA ARG A 150 7.09 -1.18 -6.15
C ARG A 150 7.33 0.11 -6.96
N PRO A 151 6.35 0.65 -7.69
CA PRO A 151 6.49 1.94 -8.35
C PRO A 151 6.88 3.06 -7.39
N LEU A 152 6.22 3.17 -6.23
CA LEU A 152 6.53 4.19 -5.24
C LEU A 152 8.00 4.11 -4.79
N TYR A 153 8.48 2.90 -4.51
CA TYR A 153 9.87 2.72 -4.09
C TYR A 153 10.87 3.05 -5.20
N GLU A 154 10.63 2.54 -6.42
CA GLU A 154 11.55 2.73 -7.54
C GLU A 154 11.62 4.19 -8.01
N THR A 155 10.53 4.94 -7.93
CA THR A 155 10.44 6.34 -8.42
C THR A 155 10.77 7.39 -7.37
N GLU A 156 10.35 7.15 -6.11
CA GLU A 156 10.48 8.16 -5.05
C GLU A 156 11.46 7.74 -3.96
N LEU A 157 11.21 6.61 -3.31
CA LEU A 157 11.87 6.27 -2.04
C LEU A 157 13.33 5.83 -2.22
N SER A 158 13.69 5.29 -3.38
CA SER A 158 15.06 4.91 -3.73
C SER A 158 16.00 6.13 -3.74
N ASN A 159 15.55 7.23 -4.34
CA ASN A 159 16.31 8.49 -4.38
C ASN A 159 16.46 9.08 -2.98
N VAL A 160 15.37 9.10 -2.20
CA VAL A 160 15.41 9.55 -0.80
C VAL A 160 16.39 8.72 0.03
N ALA A 161 16.38 7.39 -0.13
CA ALA A 161 17.33 6.51 0.55
C ALA A 161 18.78 6.79 0.12
N HIS A 162 19.02 7.10 -1.16
CA HIS A 162 20.35 7.44 -1.66
C HIS A 162 20.88 8.75 -1.05
N GLU A 163 20.09 9.81 -1.11
CA GLU A 163 20.43 11.12 -0.53
C GLU A 163 20.64 11.03 0.99
N TYR A 164 19.85 10.19 1.67
CA TYR A 164 20.05 9.91 3.09
C TYR A 164 21.43 9.35 3.37
N GLN A 165 21.89 8.35 2.60
CA GLN A 165 23.21 7.75 2.81
C GLN A 165 24.35 8.74 2.60
N ILE A 166 24.25 9.62 1.59
CA ILE A 166 25.23 10.68 1.35
C ILE A 166 25.23 11.66 2.52
N GLY A 167 24.05 12.13 2.93
CA GLY A 167 23.89 13.10 4.01
C GLY A 167 24.40 12.60 5.36
N LEU A 168 24.33 11.28 5.65
CA LEU A 168 24.91 10.73 6.88
C LEU A 168 26.43 10.95 6.96
N VAL A 169 27.14 10.83 5.84
CA VAL A 169 28.60 11.00 5.79
C VAL A 169 28.97 12.48 5.92
N GLU A 170 28.26 13.35 5.22
CA GLU A 170 28.59 14.78 5.16
C GLU A 170 28.20 15.56 6.42
N SER A 171 27.16 15.13 7.12
CA SER A 171 26.60 15.86 8.29
C SER A 171 27.33 15.61 9.61
N GLY A 172 28.31 14.70 9.66
CA GLY A 172 28.92 14.27 10.93
C GLY A 172 27.94 13.45 11.80
N TYR A 173 27.04 12.68 11.18
CA TYR A 173 26.05 11.89 11.91
C TYR A 173 26.70 10.80 12.78
N HIS A 174 26.34 10.75 14.05
CA HIS A 174 26.78 9.71 14.98
C HIS A 174 25.68 8.64 15.16
N PRO A 175 25.88 7.39 14.66
CA PRO A 175 24.85 6.37 14.68
C PRO A 175 24.51 5.84 16.08
N ASN A 176 25.34 6.09 17.08
CA ASN A 176 25.09 5.69 18.47
C ASN A 176 24.53 6.85 19.33
N ASP A 177 24.35 8.03 18.74
CA ASP A 177 23.78 9.18 19.42
C ASP A 177 22.26 9.23 19.19
N GLU A 178 21.49 9.17 20.27
CA GLU A 178 20.02 9.16 20.22
C GLU A 178 19.44 10.48 19.68
N PHE A 179 20.07 11.61 19.97
CA PHE A 179 19.65 12.91 19.46
C PHE A 179 19.83 12.96 17.94
N HIS A 180 20.98 12.50 17.44
CA HIS A 180 21.23 12.41 15.99
C HIS A 180 20.21 11.48 15.32
N GLN A 181 19.98 10.28 15.88
CA GLN A 181 19.00 9.33 15.34
C GLN A 181 17.59 9.93 15.28
N THR A 182 17.16 10.61 16.34
CA THR A 182 15.82 11.19 16.46
C THR A 182 15.64 12.38 15.52
N LEU A 183 16.61 13.30 15.51
CA LEU A 183 16.60 14.46 14.63
C LEU A 183 16.61 14.04 13.16
N SER A 184 17.48 13.09 12.81
CA SER A 184 17.56 12.53 11.45
C SER A 184 16.23 11.90 11.03
N CYS A 185 15.66 11.02 11.86
CA CYS A 185 14.35 10.43 11.59
C CYS A 185 13.26 11.49 11.39
N TRP A 186 13.22 12.53 12.25
CA TRP A 186 12.24 13.60 12.14
C TRP A 186 12.37 14.39 10.84
N VAL A 187 13.58 14.86 10.50
CA VAL A 187 13.84 15.62 9.26
C VAL A 187 13.48 14.79 8.03
N TRP A 188 13.99 13.56 7.96
CA TRP A 188 13.79 12.71 6.80
C TRP A 188 12.36 12.20 6.67
N ALA A 189 11.61 12.02 7.76
CA ALA A 189 10.19 11.72 7.69
C ALA A 189 9.39 12.84 7.01
N GLN A 190 9.77 14.11 7.21
CA GLN A 190 9.13 15.23 6.49
C GLN A 190 9.44 15.18 4.99
N ILE A 191 10.71 14.92 4.62
CA ILE A 191 11.13 14.80 3.21
C ILE A 191 10.38 13.64 2.54
N VAL A 192 10.31 12.48 3.20
CA VAL A 192 9.55 11.33 2.71
C VAL A 192 8.08 11.72 2.54
N GLN A 193 7.46 12.39 3.51
CA GLN A 193 6.07 12.81 3.41
C GLN A 193 5.80 13.69 2.18
N VAL A 194 6.68 14.64 1.88
CA VAL A 194 6.56 15.49 0.67
C VAL A 194 6.54 14.64 -0.60
N ARG A 195 7.43 13.65 -0.71
CA ARG A 195 7.47 12.74 -1.86
C ARG A 195 6.24 11.83 -1.94
N LEU A 196 5.74 11.37 -0.80
CA LEU A 196 4.50 10.61 -0.73
C LEU A 196 3.30 11.44 -1.21
N ASP A 197 3.23 12.72 -0.86
CA ASP A 197 2.16 13.63 -1.27
C ASP A 197 2.21 13.91 -2.79
N GLU A 198 3.41 14.10 -3.34
CA GLU A 198 3.63 14.23 -4.79
C GLU A 198 3.20 12.95 -5.52
N HIS A 199 3.62 11.78 -5.02
CA HIS A 199 3.24 10.50 -5.58
C HIS A 199 1.73 10.28 -5.53
N ARG A 200 1.07 10.62 -4.42
CA ARG A 200 -0.39 10.51 -4.27
C ARG A 200 -1.11 11.38 -5.30
N LYS A 201 -0.65 12.61 -5.53
CA LYS A 201 -1.19 13.50 -6.58
C LYS A 201 -1.01 12.88 -7.96
N ALA A 202 0.19 12.43 -8.31
CA ALA A 202 0.46 11.79 -9.60
C ALA A 202 -0.39 10.52 -9.78
N ASN A 203 -0.53 9.72 -8.72
CA ASN A 203 -1.35 8.51 -8.71
C ASN A 203 -2.81 8.80 -9.06
N ALA A 204 -3.39 9.86 -8.49
CA ALA A 204 -4.79 10.23 -8.71
C ALA A 204 -5.09 10.55 -10.18
N TYR A 205 -4.19 11.28 -10.85
CA TYR A 205 -4.34 11.68 -12.25
C TYR A 205 -3.81 10.66 -13.26
N HIS A 206 -3.14 9.61 -12.81
CA HIS A 206 -2.63 8.56 -13.69
C HIS A 206 -3.78 7.80 -14.38
N VAL A 207 -3.69 7.70 -15.71
CA VAL A 207 -4.64 6.93 -16.54
C VAL A 207 -4.30 5.45 -16.49
N VAL A 208 -5.21 4.65 -15.94
CA VAL A 208 -5.07 3.19 -15.99
C VAL A 208 -5.28 2.73 -17.42
N ARG A 209 -4.24 2.12 -18.04
CA ARG A 209 -4.31 1.56 -19.39
C ARG A 209 -5.48 0.58 -19.51
N LYS A 210 -6.19 0.61 -20.65
CA LYS A 210 -7.23 -0.36 -20.99
C LYS A 210 -6.70 -1.80 -20.89
N GLN A 211 -7.41 -2.64 -20.14
CA GLN A 211 -7.07 -4.05 -19.98
C GLN A 211 -8.36 -4.88 -20.15
N ALA A 212 -8.40 -5.72 -21.17
CA ALA A 212 -9.63 -6.45 -21.53
C ALA A 212 -9.99 -7.61 -20.58
N LYS A 213 -9.02 -8.13 -19.83
CA LYS A 213 -9.16 -9.36 -19.01
C LYS A 213 -9.30 -9.08 -17.51
N ILE A 214 -9.57 -7.84 -17.11
CA ILE A 214 -9.76 -7.47 -15.70
C ILE A 214 -11.20 -7.06 -15.46
N LEU A 215 -11.71 -7.31 -14.26
CA LEU A 215 -13.06 -6.93 -13.85
C LEU A 215 -13.12 -5.52 -13.26
N LEU A 216 -12.00 -5.02 -12.76
CA LEU A 216 -11.87 -3.64 -12.29
C LEU A 216 -11.88 -2.65 -13.47
N PRO A 217 -12.33 -1.41 -13.26
CA PRO A 217 -12.37 -0.39 -14.30
C PRO A 217 -10.97 -0.08 -14.86
N SER A 218 -10.92 0.31 -16.13
CA SER A 218 -9.70 0.75 -16.81
C SER A 218 -10.02 1.75 -17.91
N SER A 219 -8.99 2.30 -18.55
CA SER A 219 -9.09 3.34 -19.59
C SER A 219 -9.56 4.71 -19.07
N ALA A 220 -9.33 5.01 -17.79
CA ALA A 220 -9.67 6.29 -17.17
C ALA A 220 -8.66 6.65 -16.07
N ARG A 221 -8.67 7.92 -15.62
CA ARG A 221 -7.87 8.34 -14.46
C ARG A 221 -8.45 7.72 -13.20
N ARG A 222 -7.59 7.40 -12.23
CA ARG A 222 -8.02 6.80 -10.95
C ARG A 222 -9.05 7.67 -10.23
N ILE A 223 -8.82 8.98 -10.21
CA ILE A 223 -9.75 9.93 -9.60
C ILE A 223 -11.13 9.97 -10.29
N ASP A 224 -11.19 9.81 -11.61
CA ASP A 224 -12.46 9.80 -12.34
C ASP A 224 -13.22 8.49 -12.10
N MET A 225 -12.50 7.37 -11.96
CA MET A 225 -13.11 6.09 -11.59
C MET A 225 -13.67 6.15 -10.16
N TYR A 226 -12.98 6.86 -9.25
CA TYR A 226 -13.38 6.96 -7.85
C TYR A 226 -14.60 7.88 -7.61
N ARG A 227 -14.73 8.97 -8.39
CA ARG A 227 -15.78 10.00 -8.20
C ARG A 227 -17.08 9.74 -8.96
N ARG A 228 -17.16 8.66 -9.73
CA ARG A 228 -18.31 8.33 -10.58
C ARG A 228 -19.48 7.75 -9.81
#